data_AF-A0A2A4K651-F1
#
_entry.id   AF-A0A2A4K651-F1
#
_cell.length_a   1.000
_cell.length_b   1.000
_cell.length_c   1.000
_cell.angle_alpha   90.00
_cell.angle_beta   90.00
_cell.angle_gamma   90.00
#
_symmetry.space_group_name_H-M   'P 1'
#
loop_
_entity.id
_entity.type
_entity.pdbx_description
1 polymer ?
#
loop_
_entity_poly.entity_id
_entity_poly.type
_entity_poly.pdbx_seq_one_letter_code
_entity_poly.pdbx_strand_id
1 'polypeptide(L)'
;MRARTVLRNIVICLVNDGVNILLLRWMSAVDSLTATLIMKGAVLLTVVYLLHCEGATVVRTDDYPVVNDRPIIGVLSQEQSYYLHTKYPEENYTSYIAASYVKDVEASGARVVPILIGKDRAYYEELMGKINGVLIPGGATYFNQSDGYADAGQHIYEIAQQLNDAGDYFPIFGTCLGFELLIILASGRGYPENRITCYSYSNIPLDFTDDYKSSKMFKEAPEDITEMLGKENVTVNAHQFCIVDENLISYNLTDDWRVTSHSLDDYGVKFIASVEHTRYPFYGVQFHPEKSSFEWKLSKNYPHSINAVKSNRYFMDFFVKECRKSLHQFESQAEENQYVIYNYEPHFTGVLGSAYHQCYLFEPRGTST
;
A
#
# COMPACT_ATOMS: atom_id res chain seq x y z
N MET A 1 23.66 20.04 9.67
CA MET A 1 23.77 21.03 8.57
C MET A 1 22.64 22.04 8.76
N ARG A 2 22.92 23.34 8.83
CA ARG A 2 21.95 24.40 9.18
C ARG A 2 20.80 24.46 8.17
N ALA A 3 19.56 24.21 8.60
CA ALA A 3 18.37 24.45 7.79
C ALA A 3 18.16 25.96 7.62
N ARG A 4 18.20 26.43 6.38
CA ARG A 4 17.79 27.77 5.98
C ARG A 4 16.27 27.77 5.84
N THR A 5 15.55 28.37 6.77
CA THR A 5 14.11 28.61 6.64
C THR A 5 13.91 29.77 5.66
N VAL A 6 13.38 29.46 4.47
CA VAL A 6 12.88 30.44 3.52
C VAL A 6 11.49 30.87 3.99
N LEU A 7 11.39 32.02 4.64
CA LEU A 7 10.12 32.68 4.94
C LEU A 7 9.50 33.19 3.63
N ARG A 8 8.45 32.52 3.15
CA ARG A 8 7.52 33.06 2.15
C ARG A 8 6.12 33.08 2.73
N ASN A 9 5.43 34.19 2.48
CA ASN A 9 4.06 34.55 2.86
C ASN A 9 3.92 35.21 4.25
N ILE A 10 4.31 36.49 4.29
CA ILE A 10 3.81 37.42 5.29
C ILE A 10 2.50 37.99 4.74
N VAL A 11 1.36 37.60 5.31
CA VAL A 11 0.11 38.37 5.16
C VAL A 11 0.23 39.55 6.12
N ILE A 12 0.81 40.65 5.63
CA ILE A 12 0.73 41.93 6.32
C ILE A 12 -0.65 42.50 6.03
N CYS A 13 -1.48 42.70 7.05
CA CYS A 13 -2.63 43.60 6.96
C CYS A 13 -2.11 45.03 6.76
N LEU A 14 -1.72 45.37 5.53
CA LEU A 14 -1.48 46.75 5.11
C LEU A 14 -2.84 47.40 4.85
N VAL A 15 -3.46 47.95 5.89
CA VAL A 15 -4.42 49.05 5.71
C VAL A 15 -3.58 50.32 5.61
N ASN A 16 -2.94 50.52 4.45
CA ASN A 16 -2.11 51.69 4.19
C ASN A 16 -2.89 52.76 3.39
N ASP A 17 -2.89 53.97 3.95
CA ASP A 17 -3.04 55.30 3.33
C ASP A 17 -4.38 55.79 2.75
N GLY A 18 -5.35 54.94 2.43
CA GLY A 18 -6.67 55.42 1.92
C GLY A 18 -7.68 55.84 3.00
N VAL A 19 -7.69 55.15 4.14
CA VAL A 19 -8.77 55.23 5.13
C VAL A 19 -8.57 56.37 6.13
N ASN A 20 -7.32 56.74 6.44
CA ASN A 20 -7.01 57.84 7.35
C ASN A 20 -7.43 59.22 6.79
N ILE A 21 -7.36 59.42 5.46
CA ILE A 21 -7.74 60.69 4.83
C ILE A 21 -9.27 60.84 4.76
N LEU A 22 -10.02 59.74 4.64
CA LEU A 22 -11.49 59.74 4.63
C LEU A 22 -12.08 59.97 6.03
N LEU A 23 -11.48 59.40 7.08
CA LEU A 23 -11.88 59.65 8.47
C LEU A 23 -11.62 61.11 8.89
N LEU A 24 -10.47 61.68 8.52
CA LEU A 24 -10.15 63.08 8.81
C LEU A 24 -11.06 64.08 8.08
N ARG A 25 -11.54 63.76 6.86
CA ARG A 25 -12.51 64.60 6.12
C ARG A 25 -13.94 64.50 6.65
N TRP A 26 -14.33 63.39 7.27
CA TRP A 26 -15.65 63.24 7.88
C TRP A 26 -15.77 63.95 9.24
N MET A 27 -14.64 64.16 9.93
CA MET A 27 -14.58 64.83 11.24
C MET A 27 -14.84 66.34 11.19
N SER A 28 -14.82 66.97 10.01
CA SER A 28 -15.09 68.41 9.86
C SER A 28 -16.56 68.77 9.61
N ALA A 29 -17.49 67.81 9.70
CA ALA A 29 -18.90 68.01 9.31
C ALA A 29 -19.91 67.76 10.45
N VAL A 30 -19.46 67.68 11.71
CA VAL A 30 -20.35 67.34 12.85
C VAL A 30 -20.28 68.42 13.94
N ASP A 31 -21.11 69.45 13.80
CA ASP A 31 -21.24 70.58 14.74
C ASP A 31 -22.18 70.25 15.91
N SER A 32 -21.84 69.21 16.68
CA SER A 32 -22.52 68.94 17.94
C SER A 32 -21.54 68.32 18.94
N LEU A 33 -21.31 69.02 20.05
CA LEU A 33 -20.41 68.62 21.13
C LEU A 33 -20.70 67.18 21.62
N THR A 34 -21.97 66.75 21.59
CA THR A 34 -22.39 65.41 22.00
C THR A 34 -21.97 64.33 20.99
N ALA A 35 -22.01 64.62 19.69
CA ALA A 35 -21.59 63.68 18.66
C ALA A 35 -20.06 63.46 18.66
N THR A 36 -19.30 64.51 18.95
CA THR A 36 -17.83 64.45 19.07
C THR A 36 -17.40 63.59 20.27
N LEU A 37 -18.13 63.65 21.38
CA LEU A 37 -17.88 62.84 22.58
C LEU A 37 -18.20 61.35 22.34
N ILE A 38 -19.32 61.04 21.68
CA ILE A 38 -19.71 59.66 21.34
C ILE A 38 -18.71 59.04 20.35
N MET A 39 -18.29 59.78 19.32
CA MET A 39 -17.29 59.27 18.37
C MET A 39 -15.92 59.07 19.02
N LYS A 40 -15.46 59.98 19.89
CA LYS A 40 -14.21 59.80 20.62
C LYS A 40 -14.25 58.58 21.54
N GLY A 41 -15.40 58.33 22.20
CA GLY A 41 -15.61 57.12 22.99
C GLY A 41 -15.58 55.84 22.16
N ALA A 42 -16.23 55.84 20.99
CA ALA A 42 -16.23 54.70 20.08
C ALA A 42 -14.82 54.39 19.52
N VAL A 43 -14.06 55.42 19.14
CA VAL A 43 -12.67 55.24 18.68
C VAL A 43 -11.79 54.71 19.81
N LEU A 44 -11.93 55.23 21.03
CA LEU A 44 -11.17 54.74 22.19
C LEU A 44 -11.50 53.26 22.48
N LEU A 45 -12.77 52.87 22.45
CA LEU A 45 -13.19 51.48 22.62
C LEU A 45 -12.66 50.57 21.50
N THR A 46 -12.62 51.05 20.27
CA THR A 46 -12.08 50.30 19.12
C THR A 46 -10.57 50.12 19.24
N VAL A 47 -9.85 51.15 19.68
CA VAL A 47 -8.41 51.09 19.94
C VAL A 47 -8.09 50.18 21.13
N VAL A 48 -8.88 50.21 22.21
CA VAL A 48 -8.74 49.29 23.35
C VAL A 48 -9.03 47.85 22.94
N TYR A 49 -10.04 47.61 22.09
CA TYR A 49 -10.35 46.29 21.53
C TYR A 49 -9.20 45.77 20.66
N LEU A 50 -8.64 46.62 19.79
CA LEU A 50 -7.50 46.26 18.95
C LEU A 50 -6.19 46.06 19.75
N LEU A 51 -6.02 46.74 20.89
CA LEU A 51 -4.87 46.57 21.78
C LEU A 51 -5.03 45.38 22.75
N HIS A 52 -6.25 44.91 23.04
CA HIS A 52 -6.54 43.71 23.84
C HIS A 52 -6.68 42.43 23.01
N CYS A 53 -6.73 42.52 21.69
CA CYS A 53 -6.48 41.38 20.83
C CYS A 53 -4.98 41.04 20.89
N GLU A 54 -4.58 40.26 21.89
CA GLU A 54 -3.40 39.42 21.75
C GLU A 54 -3.63 38.58 20.49
N GLY A 55 -2.95 38.97 19.40
CA GLY A 55 -2.98 38.23 18.16
C GLY A 55 -2.44 36.84 18.44
N ALA A 56 -3.34 35.87 18.58
CA ALA A 56 -2.99 34.47 18.58
C ALA A 56 -2.41 34.18 17.18
N THR A 57 -1.10 34.34 17.03
CA THR A 57 -0.36 33.77 15.91
C THR A 57 -0.48 32.27 16.06
N VAL A 58 -1.47 31.68 15.37
CA VAL A 58 -1.48 30.26 15.06
C VAL A 58 -0.31 30.06 14.12
N VAL A 59 0.85 29.73 14.67
CA VAL A 59 1.94 29.14 13.91
C VAL A 59 1.40 27.78 13.47
N ARG A 60 0.87 27.71 12.24
CA ARG A 60 0.74 26.43 11.55
C ARG A 60 2.17 25.93 11.35
N THR A 61 2.59 25.02 12.21
CA THR A 61 3.64 24.08 11.82
C THR A 61 3.00 23.27 10.70
N ASP A 62 3.41 23.53 9.46
CA ASP A 62 3.22 22.55 8.40
C ASP A 62 4.08 21.35 8.79
N ASP A 63 3.54 20.48 9.67
CA ASP A 63 4.09 19.16 9.94
C ASP A 63 3.93 18.37 8.65
N TYR A 64 4.91 18.54 7.76
CA TYR A 64 5.05 17.63 6.64
C TYR A 64 5.19 16.22 7.24
N PRO A 65 4.34 15.26 6.83
CA PRO A 65 4.46 13.91 7.34
C PRO A 65 5.88 13.43 7.07
N VAL A 66 6.53 12.89 8.10
CA VAL A 66 7.87 12.32 7.94
C VAL A 66 7.73 11.14 6.99
N VAL A 67 8.45 11.19 5.86
CA VAL A 67 8.44 10.15 4.83
C VAL A 67 9.79 9.43 4.84
N ASN A 68 9.76 8.09 4.87
CA ASN A 68 10.93 7.25 4.68
C ASN A 68 11.21 7.06 3.19
N ASP A 69 12.21 7.77 2.64
CA ASP A 69 12.61 7.66 1.23
C ASP A 69 13.45 6.42 0.90
N ARG A 70 13.71 5.55 1.87
CA ARG A 70 14.46 4.30 1.68
C ARG A 70 13.69 3.08 2.22
N PRO A 71 12.43 2.87 1.82
CA PRO A 71 11.61 1.80 2.38
C PRO A 71 12.21 0.42 2.07
N ILE A 72 12.05 -0.50 3.01
CA ILE A 72 12.37 -1.92 2.89
C ILE A 72 11.07 -2.70 3.04
N ILE A 73 10.76 -3.53 2.06
CA ILE A 73 9.51 -4.29 2.03
C ILE A 73 9.85 -5.77 2.17
N GLY A 74 9.15 -6.43 3.10
CA GLY A 74 9.22 -7.87 3.24
C GLY A 74 8.41 -8.56 2.15
N VAL A 75 8.95 -9.62 1.53
CA VAL A 75 8.20 -10.47 0.59
C VAL A 75 8.11 -11.86 1.18
N LEU A 76 6.88 -12.34 1.43
CA LEU A 76 6.65 -13.65 2.04
C LEU A 76 7.01 -14.79 1.09
N SER A 77 7.87 -15.72 1.54
CA SER A 77 8.12 -16.97 0.84
C SER A 77 6.94 -17.92 0.96
N GLN A 78 6.88 -18.93 0.10
CA GLN A 78 5.84 -19.96 0.17
C GLN A 78 6.47 -21.33 -0.11
N GLU A 79 5.75 -22.40 0.20
CA GLU A 79 6.23 -23.77 0.01
C GLU A 79 6.70 -24.00 -1.42
N GLN A 80 7.83 -24.68 -1.58
CA GLN A 80 8.31 -25.06 -2.89
C GLN A 80 7.33 -26.03 -3.57
N SER A 81 7.03 -25.81 -4.86
CA SER A 81 6.22 -26.77 -5.61
C SER A 81 6.92 -28.14 -5.65
N TYR A 82 6.16 -29.23 -5.48
CA TYR A 82 6.69 -30.60 -5.60
C TYR A 82 7.44 -30.82 -6.92
N TYR A 83 6.97 -30.22 -8.01
CA TYR A 83 7.64 -30.26 -9.30
C TYR A 83 9.07 -29.74 -9.24
N LEU A 84 9.28 -28.54 -8.69
CA LEU A 84 10.62 -27.95 -8.55
C LEU A 84 11.49 -28.73 -7.55
N HIS A 85 10.91 -29.30 -6.50
CA HIS A 85 11.65 -30.15 -5.57
C HIS A 85 12.30 -31.34 -6.30
N THR A 86 11.59 -31.98 -7.26
CA THR A 86 12.19 -33.05 -8.07
C THR A 86 13.33 -32.61 -9.00
N LYS A 87 13.50 -31.30 -9.22
CA LYS A 87 14.57 -30.74 -10.07
C LYS A 87 15.80 -30.30 -9.29
N TYR A 88 15.68 -30.18 -7.97
CA TYR A 88 16.75 -29.86 -7.04
C TYR A 88 16.74 -30.90 -5.89
N PRO A 89 16.98 -32.19 -6.18
CA PRO A 89 16.81 -33.26 -5.19
C PRO A 89 17.92 -33.30 -4.13
N GLU A 90 19.09 -32.72 -4.43
CA GLU A 90 20.23 -32.69 -3.51
C GLU A 90 20.16 -31.45 -2.59
N GLU A 91 19.48 -30.40 -3.06
CA GLU A 91 19.27 -29.16 -2.33
C GLU A 91 17.97 -29.23 -1.52
N ASN A 92 18.07 -29.06 -0.21
CA ASN A 92 16.93 -29.25 0.69
C ASN A 92 15.94 -28.05 0.69
N TYR A 93 15.79 -27.32 -0.42
CA TYR A 93 14.95 -26.12 -0.45
C TYR A 93 13.50 -26.42 -0.04
N THR A 94 12.94 -25.63 0.88
CA THR A 94 11.55 -25.82 1.34
C THR A 94 10.64 -24.66 1.01
N SER A 95 11.19 -23.48 0.71
CA SER A 95 10.38 -22.35 0.29
C SER A 95 11.02 -21.56 -0.86
N TYR A 96 10.22 -20.74 -1.52
CA TYR A 96 10.67 -19.89 -2.61
C TYR A 96 9.95 -18.55 -2.65
N ILE A 97 10.56 -17.60 -3.37
CA ILE A 97 9.95 -16.35 -3.82
C ILE A 97 10.19 -16.25 -5.33
N ALA A 98 9.13 -16.03 -6.11
CA ALA A 98 9.29 -15.72 -7.53
C ALA A 98 9.97 -14.36 -7.69
N ALA A 99 11.02 -14.29 -8.51
CA ALA A 99 11.84 -13.08 -8.65
C ALA A 99 11.06 -11.90 -9.25
N SER A 100 9.93 -12.16 -9.92
CA SER A 100 9.03 -11.12 -10.44
C SER A 100 8.52 -10.19 -9.33
N TYR A 101 8.18 -10.71 -8.15
CA TYR A 101 7.74 -9.89 -7.02
C TYR A 101 8.87 -9.01 -6.47
N VAL A 102 10.09 -9.55 -6.40
CA VAL A 102 11.28 -8.79 -5.98
C VAL A 102 11.54 -7.64 -6.95
N LYS A 103 11.57 -7.94 -8.26
CA LYS A 103 11.79 -6.95 -9.32
C LYS A 103 10.72 -5.86 -9.33
N ASP A 104 9.47 -6.22 -9.08
CA ASP A 104 8.37 -5.26 -9.04
C ASP A 104 8.55 -4.26 -7.89
N VAL A 105 8.81 -4.76 -6.67
CA VAL A 105 9.11 -3.92 -5.50
C VAL A 105 10.32 -3.02 -5.77
N GLU A 106 11.42 -3.59 -6.26
CA GLU A 106 12.67 -2.85 -6.48
C GLU A 106 12.53 -1.76 -7.50
N ALA A 107 11.88 -2.06 -8.62
CA ALA A 107 11.69 -1.06 -9.62
C ALA A 107 10.89 0.13 -9.05
N SER A 108 9.96 -0.07 -8.09
CA SER A 108 9.14 0.99 -7.48
C SER A 108 9.90 1.83 -6.43
N GLY A 109 11.19 1.56 -6.26
CA GLY A 109 12.08 2.34 -5.41
C GLY A 109 12.07 1.90 -3.95
N ALA A 110 11.97 0.59 -3.70
CA ALA A 110 12.12 -0.03 -2.39
C ALA A 110 13.18 -1.15 -2.42
N ARG A 111 13.73 -1.50 -1.27
CA ARG A 111 14.58 -2.69 -1.11
C ARG A 111 13.72 -3.86 -0.63
N VAL A 112 14.19 -5.08 -0.85
CA VAL A 112 13.45 -6.29 -0.45
C VAL A 112 14.20 -7.08 0.61
N VAL A 113 13.44 -7.59 1.57
CA VAL A 113 13.87 -8.64 2.52
C VAL A 113 12.97 -9.85 2.33
N PRO A 114 13.51 -11.08 2.13
CA PRO A 114 12.70 -12.29 2.10
C PRO A 114 12.19 -12.61 3.51
N ILE A 115 10.88 -12.81 3.66
CA ILE A 115 10.28 -13.32 4.90
C ILE A 115 10.10 -14.82 4.74
N LEU A 116 10.74 -15.61 5.60
CA LEU A 116 10.69 -17.07 5.51
C LEU A 116 9.47 -17.63 6.25
N ILE A 117 8.80 -18.62 5.66
CA ILE A 117 7.79 -19.46 6.35
C ILE A 117 8.44 -20.40 7.37
N GLY A 118 7.62 -21.01 8.22
CA GLY A 118 8.05 -22.00 9.22
C GLY A 118 8.84 -21.43 10.39
N LYS A 119 8.71 -20.13 10.63
CA LYS A 119 9.27 -19.43 11.79
C LYS A 119 8.20 -19.20 12.85
N ASP A 120 8.63 -18.93 14.08
CA ASP A 120 7.72 -18.60 15.18
C ASP A 120 7.26 -17.13 15.13
N ARG A 121 6.30 -16.78 15.99
CA ARG A 121 5.76 -15.41 16.05
C ARG A 121 6.84 -14.35 16.31
N ALA A 122 7.82 -14.67 17.18
CA ALA A 122 8.87 -13.74 17.57
C ALA A 122 9.74 -13.32 16.38
N TYR A 123 10.04 -14.24 15.46
CA TYR A 123 10.72 -13.90 14.21
C TYR A 123 9.96 -12.85 13.39
N TYR A 124 8.64 -13.00 13.22
CA TYR A 124 7.85 -12.06 12.44
C TYR A 124 7.72 -10.71 13.15
N GLU A 125 7.54 -10.70 14.48
CA GLU A 125 7.50 -9.46 15.28
C GLU A 125 8.82 -8.68 15.17
N GLU A 126 9.94 -9.37 15.33
CA GLU A 126 11.27 -8.78 15.20
C GLU A 126 11.50 -8.22 13.80
N LEU A 127 11.20 -9.00 12.75
CA LEU A 127 11.44 -8.59 11.38
C LEU A 127 10.54 -7.42 10.98
N MET A 128 9.25 -7.49 11.32
CA MET A 128 8.28 -6.43 11.01
C MET A 128 8.59 -5.13 11.74
N GLY A 129 9.23 -5.16 12.92
CA GLY A 129 9.74 -3.96 13.59
C GLY A 129 10.88 -3.25 12.84
N LYS A 130 11.50 -3.89 11.84
CA LYS A 130 12.65 -3.35 11.08
C LYS A 130 12.30 -2.96 9.63
N ILE A 131 11.23 -3.51 9.06
CA ILE A 131 10.78 -3.26 7.67
C ILE A 131 9.54 -2.36 7.63
N ASN A 132 9.18 -1.87 6.45
CA ASN A 132 8.20 -0.80 6.26
C ASN A 132 6.84 -1.26 5.69
N GLY A 133 6.67 -2.56 5.46
CA GLY A 133 5.46 -3.17 4.91
C GLY A 133 5.71 -4.57 4.39
N VAL A 134 4.65 -5.32 4.11
CA VAL A 134 4.75 -6.71 3.62
C VAL A 134 3.93 -6.94 2.35
N LEU A 135 4.59 -7.51 1.33
CA LEU A 135 3.95 -8.09 0.16
C LEU A 135 3.73 -9.59 0.40
N ILE A 136 2.48 -10.02 0.30
CA ILE A 136 2.07 -11.43 0.37
C ILE A 136 1.79 -11.89 -1.08
N PRO A 137 2.70 -12.66 -1.71
CA PRO A 137 2.64 -12.92 -3.15
C PRO A 137 1.58 -13.95 -3.56
N GLY A 138 1.30 -14.05 -4.85
CA GLY A 138 0.50 -15.13 -5.40
C GLY A 138 1.22 -16.48 -5.35
N GLY A 139 0.49 -17.58 -5.52
CA GLY A 139 1.01 -18.92 -5.32
C GLY A 139 0.01 -20.02 -5.63
N ALA A 140 0.38 -21.26 -5.31
CA ALA A 140 -0.48 -22.44 -5.50
C ALA A 140 -0.41 -23.41 -4.31
N THR A 141 -0.06 -22.91 -3.13
CA THR A 141 -0.02 -23.69 -1.89
C THR A 141 -1.40 -23.77 -1.23
N TYR A 142 -1.58 -24.73 -0.32
CA TYR A 142 -2.80 -24.92 0.46
C TYR A 142 -2.71 -24.17 1.79
N PHE A 143 -3.86 -23.70 2.29
CA PHE A 143 -3.93 -22.96 3.56
C PHE A 143 -3.97 -23.86 4.82
N ASN A 144 -3.88 -25.18 4.65
CA ASN A 144 -3.90 -26.18 5.73
C ASN A 144 -2.52 -26.77 6.06
N GLN A 145 -1.45 -26.27 5.43
CA GLN A 145 -0.09 -26.69 5.75
C GLN A 145 0.37 -26.04 7.05
N SER A 146 0.73 -26.86 8.04
CA SER A 146 1.30 -26.40 9.30
C SER A 146 2.68 -25.81 9.09
N ASP A 147 2.99 -24.75 9.84
CA ASP A 147 4.24 -23.99 9.74
C ASP A 147 4.47 -23.44 8.32
N GLY A 148 3.38 -23.24 7.57
CA GLY A 148 3.37 -22.90 6.16
C GLY A 148 3.10 -21.43 5.86
N TYR A 149 2.84 -21.16 4.59
CA TYR A 149 2.49 -19.84 4.05
C TYR A 149 1.31 -19.18 4.77
N ALA A 150 0.26 -19.95 5.08
CA ALA A 150 -0.92 -19.44 5.76
C ALA A 150 -0.67 -19.09 7.23
N ASP A 151 0.14 -19.88 7.93
CA ASP A 151 0.51 -19.62 9.33
C ASP A 151 1.40 -18.38 9.43
N ALA A 152 2.38 -18.26 8.53
CA ALA A 152 3.22 -17.07 8.41
C ALA A 152 2.40 -15.82 8.08
N GLY A 153 1.49 -15.91 7.10
CA GLY A 153 0.60 -14.82 6.74
C GLY A 153 -0.36 -14.44 7.87
N GLN A 154 -0.82 -15.40 8.68
CA GLN A 154 -1.62 -15.11 9.88
C GLN A 154 -0.83 -14.31 10.91
N HIS A 155 0.40 -14.70 11.21
CA HIS A 155 1.27 -13.93 12.10
C HIS A 155 1.46 -12.50 11.58
N ILE A 156 1.80 -12.35 10.30
CA ILE A 156 1.99 -11.03 9.66
C ILE A 156 0.73 -10.16 9.74
N TYR A 157 -0.43 -10.74 9.42
CA TYR A 157 -1.72 -10.04 9.47
C TYR A 157 -2.01 -9.52 10.89
N GLU A 158 -1.93 -10.39 11.89
CA GLU A 158 -2.21 -10.03 13.29
C GLU A 158 -1.21 -9.00 13.85
N ILE A 159 0.08 -9.16 13.55
CA ILE A 159 1.12 -8.19 13.97
C ILE A 159 0.87 -6.83 13.32
N ALA A 160 0.56 -6.79 12.02
CA ALA A 160 0.27 -5.53 11.35
C ALA A 160 -0.99 -4.86 11.91
N GLN A 161 -2.02 -5.63 12.28
CA GLN A 161 -3.18 -5.06 12.98
C GLN A 161 -2.76 -4.43 14.31
N GLN A 162 -1.96 -5.13 15.11
CA GLN A 162 -1.45 -4.63 16.40
C GLN A 162 -0.63 -3.34 16.25
N LEU A 163 0.25 -3.27 15.23
CA LEU A 163 1.02 -2.05 14.92
C LEU A 163 0.08 -0.89 14.58
N ASN A 164 -0.86 -1.09 13.66
CA ASN A 164 -1.77 -0.03 13.25
C ASN A 164 -2.75 0.38 14.38
N ASP A 165 -3.17 -0.55 15.23
CA ASP A 165 -3.97 -0.26 16.44
C ASP A 165 -3.19 0.61 17.44
N ALA A 166 -1.88 0.44 17.53
CA ALA A 166 -0.99 1.27 18.32
C ALA A 166 -0.64 2.63 17.65
N GLY A 167 -1.18 2.91 16.47
CA GLY A 167 -0.89 4.11 15.69
C GLY A 167 0.41 4.03 14.89
N ASP A 168 1.02 2.84 14.79
CA ASP A 168 2.21 2.58 13.99
C ASP A 168 1.82 2.09 12.58
N TYR A 169 1.99 2.96 11.59
CA TYR A 169 1.46 2.73 10.26
C TYR A 169 2.23 1.62 9.55
N PHE A 170 1.58 0.48 9.31
CA PHE A 170 2.22 -0.69 8.70
C PHE A 170 1.35 -1.33 7.61
N PRO A 171 1.69 -1.17 6.32
CA PRO A 171 0.88 -1.65 5.21
C PRO A 171 1.15 -3.11 4.80
N ILE A 172 0.10 -3.76 4.29
CA ILE A 172 0.17 -5.10 3.67
C ILE A 172 -0.44 -5.04 2.26
N PHE A 173 0.18 -5.72 1.30
CA PHE A 173 -0.36 -5.91 -0.04
C PHE A 173 -0.44 -7.39 -0.40
N GLY A 174 -1.63 -7.90 -0.71
CA GLY A 174 -1.86 -9.28 -1.14
C GLY A 174 -2.05 -9.38 -2.64
N THR A 175 -1.35 -10.30 -3.31
CA THR A 175 -1.54 -10.59 -4.75
C THR A 175 -2.06 -12.01 -4.94
N CYS A 176 -3.13 -12.20 -5.72
CA CYS A 176 -3.71 -13.51 -6.02
C CYS A 176 -3.93 -14.36 -4.75
N LEU A 177 -3.15 -15.43 -4.53
CA LEU A 177 -3.19 -16.23 -3.30
C LEU A 177 -3.03 -15.38 -2.01
N GLY A 178 -2.22 -14.32 -2.04
CA GLY A 178 -2.10 -13.40 -0.92
C GLY A 178 -3.35 -12.57 -0.69
N PHE A 179 -4.06 -12.16 -1.73
CA PHE A 179 -5.38 -11.52 -1.62
C PHE A 179 -6.41 -12.49 -1.02
N GLU A 180 -6.44 -13.74 -1.50
CA GLU A 180 -7.30 -14.79 -0.93
C GLU A 180 -7.02 -14.99 0.56
N LEU A 181 -5.73 -15.07 0.94
CA LEU A 181 -5.33 -15.25 2.33
C LEU A 181 -5.82 -14.09 3.22
N LEU A 182 -5.70 -12.84 2.78
CA LEU A 182 -6.16 -11.68 3.56
C LEU A 182 -7.65 -11.78 3.90
N ILE A 183 -8.50 -12.12 2.93
CA ILE A 183 -9.94 -12.23 3.15
C ILE A 183 -10.27 -13.47 3.99
N ILE A 184 -9.58 -14.58 3.80
CA ILE A 184 -9.76 -15.79 4.62
C ILE A 184 -9.38 -15.54 6.09
N LEU A 185 -8.29 -14.80 6.34
CA LEU A 185 -7.88 -14.41 7.69
C LEU A 185 -8.91 -13.48 8.32
N ALA A 186 -9.39 -12.47 7.58
CA ALA A 186 -10.48 -11.60 8.04
C ALA A 186 -11.76 -12.37 8.37
N SER A 187 -11.99 -13.50 7.69
CA SER A 187 -13.12 -14.41 7.90
C SER A 187 -12.93 -15.38 9.08
N GLY A 188 -11.81 -15.29 9.81
CA GLY A 188 -11.49 -16.14 10.96
C GLY A 188 -10.79 -17.46 10.62
N ARG A 189 -10.28 -17.63 9.39
CA ARG A 189 -9.55 -18.80 8.86
C ARG A 189 -10.06 -20.16 9.38
N GLY A 190 -10.91 -20.81 8.60
CA GLY A 190 -11.45 -22.13 8.92
C GLY A 190 -12.17 -22.76 7.74
N TYR A 191 -12.89 -23.85 8.00
CA TYR A 191 -13.75 -24.50 7.00
C TYR A 191 -15.21 -24.05 7.18
N PRO A 192 -15.93 -23.70 6.10
CA PRO A 192 -15.43 -23.51 4.74
C PRO A 192 -14.55 -22.25 4.62
N GLU A 193 -13.60 -22.28 3.68
CA GLU A 193 -12.79 -21.10 3.36
C GLU A 193 -13.66 -20.05 2.64
N ASN A 194 -13.41 -18.76 2.90
CA ASN A 194 -14.17 -17.69 2.29
C ASN A 194 -13.74 -17.42 0.84
N ARG A 195 -14.07 -18.34 -0.06
CA ARG A 195 -13.85 -18.28 -1.51
C ARG A 195 -14.73 -19.29 -2.22
N ILE A 196 -14.93 -19.11 -3.52
CA ILE A 196 -15.58 -20.09 -4.40
C ILE A 196 -14.60 -20.61 -5.44
N THR A 197 -14.90 -21.76 -6.03
CA THR A 197 -14.21 -22.19 -7.25
C THR A 197 -14.61 -21.28 -8.41
N CYS A 198 -13.62 -20.84 -9.18
CA CYS A 198 -13.81 -20.14 -10.45
C CYS A 198 -12.73 -20.59 -11.45
N TYR A 199 -12.70 -20.04 -12.65
CA TYR A 199 -11.66 -20.35 -13.62
C TYR A 199 -11.26 -19.10 -14.40
N SER A 200 -10.13 -18.51 -14.04
CA SER A 200 -9.65 -17.27 -14.66
C SER A 200 -8.19 -17.41 -15.06
N TYR A 201 -7.95 -17.69 -16.34
CA TYR A 201 -6.62 -17.88 -16.93
C TYR A 201 -6.37 -16.94 -18.13
N SER A 202 -7.15 -15.86 -18.22
CA SER A 202 -7.11 -14.86 -19.28
C SER A 202 -6.55 -13.51 -18.81
N ASN A 203 -6.29 -12.61 -19.77
CA ASN A 203 -6.00 -11.21 -19.46
C ASN A 203 -7.31 -10.40 -19.51
N ILE A 204 -7.59 -9.62 -18.47
CA ILE A 204 -8.94 -9.09 -18.23
C ILE A 204 -8.85 -7.61 -17.80
N PRO A 205 -9.80 -6.74 -18.18
CA PRO A 205 -9.92 -5.41 -17.62
C PRO A 205 -10.56 -5.44 -16.22
N LEU A 206 -10.54 -4.31 -15.55
CA LEU A 206 -11.21 -4.06 -14.27
C LEU A 206 -12.55 -3.35 -14.49
N ASP A 207 -13.63 -3.94 -13.98
CA ASP A 207 -14.93 -3.30 -13.82
C ASP A 207 -14.94 -2.52 -12.50
N PHE A 208 -14.56 -1.25 -12.54
CA PHE A 208 -14.47 -0.41 -11.33
C PHE A 208 -15.85 -0.17 -10.70
N THR A 209 -15.91 -0.15 -9.36
CA THR A 209 -17.12 0.30 -8.65
C THR A 209 -17.33 1.80 -8.86
N ASP A 210 -18.57 2.29 -8.76
CA ASP A 210 -18.87 3.73 -8.97
C ASP A 210 -18.08 4.66 -8.04
N ASP A 211 -17.73 4.18 -6.84
CA ASP A 211 -17.05 4.93 -5.79
C ASP A 211 -15.55 4.63 -5.67
N TYR A 212 -14.95 3.90 -6.62
CA TYR A 212 -13.54 3.48 -6.54
C TYR A 212 -12.56 4.65 -6.32
N LYS A 213 -12.86 5.85 -6.85
CA LYS A 213 -12.05 7.06 -6.63
C LYS A 213 -12.09 7.61 -5.19
N SER A 214 -12.94 7.06 -4.32
CA SER A 214 -12.90 7.35 -2.88
C SER A 214 -11.86 6.50 -2.13
N SER A 215 -11.38 5.42 -2.75
CA SER A 215 -10.41 4.49 -2.17
C SER A 215 -9.01 5.09 -2.03
N LYS A 216 -8.23 4.64 -1.05
CA LYS A 216 -6.80 5.00 -0.97
C LYS A 216 -6.06 4.53 -2.22
N MET A 217 -6.37 3.33 -2.71
CA MET A 217 -5.72 2.71 -3.85
C MET A 217 -5.92 3.49 -5.16
N PHE A 218 -7.08 4.12 -5.40
CA PHE A 218 -7.39 4.73 -6.70
C PHE A 218 -7.69 6.23 -6.68
N LYS A 219 -7.87 6.88 -5.52
CA LYS A 219 -8.20 8.32 -5.47
C LYS A 219 -7.16 9.22 -6.16
N GLU A 220 -5.88 8.83 -6.13
CA GLU A 220 -4.78 9.54 -6.79
C GLU A 220 -4.29 8.83 -8.07
N ALA A 221 -4.98 7.77 -8.52
CA ALA A 221 -4.63 7.09 -9.76
C ALA A 221 -4.78 8.04 -10.94
N PRO A 222 -3.74 8.19 -11.80
CA PRO A 222 -3.86 8.94 -13.04
C PRO A 222 -5.00 8.42 -13.92
N GLU A 223 -5.67 9.32 -14.64
CA GLU A 223 -6.84 8.97 -15.45
C GLU A 223 -6.50 7.94 -16.54
N ASP A 224 -5.35 8.08 -17.18
CA ASP A 224 -4.86 7.17 -18.22
C ASP A 224 -4.60 5.76 -17.67
N ILE A 225 -4.10 5.64 -16.43
CA ILE A 225 -3.93 4.35 -15.75
C ILE A 225 -5.30 3.69 -15.54
N THR A 226 -6.28 4.43 -15.01
CA THR A 226 -7.63 3.89 -14.77
C THR A 226 -8.36 3.56 -16.08
N GLU A 227 -8.09 4.31 -17.16
CA GLU A 227 -8.63 3.99 -18.48
C GLU A 227 -8.04 2.69 -19.04
N MET A 228 -6.71 2.52 -18.99
CA MET A 228 -6.05 1.29 -19.43
C MET A 228 -6.54 0.08 -18.64
N LEU A 229 -6.61 0.19 -17.31
CA LEU A 229 -7.12 -0.88 -16.45
C LEU A 229 -8.58 -1.21 -16.75
N GLY A 230 -9.42 -0.21 -17.02
CA GLY A 230 -10.85 -0.41 -17.22
C GLY A 230 -11.28 -0.84 -18.62
N LYS A 231 -10.44 -0.63 -19.64
CA LYS A 231 -10.81 -0.86 -21.04
C LYS A 231 -9.95 -1.88 -21.78
N GLU A 232 -8.76 -2.20 -21.27
CA GLU A 232 -7.82 -3.09 -21.94
C GLU A 232 -7.62 -4.40 -21.16
N ASN A 233 -7.34 -5.49 -21.87
CA ASN A 233 -7.03 -6.79 -21.29
C ASN A 233 -5.58 -6.80 -20.76
N VAL A 234 -5.33 -6.02 -19.71
CA VAL A 234 -3.97 -5.75 -19.19
C VAL A 234 -3.68 -6.45 -17.87
N THR A 235 -4.68 -6.94 -17.13
CA THR A 235 -4.44 -7.64 -15.86
C THR A 235 -4.32 -9.15 -16.07
N VAL A 236 -3.25 -9.76 -15.57
CA VAL A 236 -3.01 -11.21 -15.74
C VAL A 236 -3.76 -11.99 -14.66
N ASN A 237 -4.71 -12.82 -15.07
CA ASN A 237 -5.39 -13.74 -14.16
C ASN A 237 -4.86 -15.17 -14.37
N ALA A 238 -4.61 -15.86 -13.26
CA ALA A 238 -4.10 -17.23 -13.25
C ALA A 238 -4.51 -17.93 -11.95
N HIS A 239 -5.81 -18.01 -11.71
CA HIS A 239 -6.39 -18.51 -10.46
C HIS A 239 -7.62 -19.41 -10.73
N GLN A 240 -7.88 -20.30 -9.77
CA GLN A 240 -8.99 -21.27 -9.80
C GLN A 240 -9.97 -21.07 -8.62
N PHE A 241 -9.73 -20.03 -7.82
CA PHE A 241 -10.59 -19.62 -6.75
C PHE A 241 -10.76 -18.11 -6.79
N CYS A 242 -11.95 -17.67 -6.40
CA CYS A 242 -12.35 -16.28 -6.45
C CYS A 242 -13.08 -15.92 -5.15
N ILE A 243 -13.07 -14.64 -4.81
CA ILE A 243 -13.91 -14.05 -3.77
C ILE A 243 -14.99 -13.22 -4.48
N VAL A 244 -16.25 -13.42 -4.10
CA VAL A 244 -17.40 -12.68 -4.65
C VAL A 244 -18.05 -11.77 -3.61
N ASP A 245 -18.96 -10.88 -4.02
CA ASP A 245 -19.62 -9.98 -3.07
C ASP A 245 -20.44 -10.76 -2.02
N GLU A 246 -21.08 -11.86 -2.43
CA GLU A 246 -21.83 -12.75 -1.53
C GLU A 246 -20.93 -13.35 -0.44
N ASN A 247 -19.66 -13.61 -0.74
CA ASN A 247 -18.66 -14.08 0.22
C ASN A 247 -18.37 -13.01 1.29
N LEU A 248 -18.19 -11.75 0.90
CA LEU A 248 -17.96 -10.68 1.88
C LEU A 248 -19.20 -10.44 2.75
N ILE A 249 -20.39 -10.48 2.15
CA ILE A 249 -21.66 -10.34 2.88
C ILE A 249 -21.84 -11.48 3.88
N SER A 250 -21.61 -12.74 3.49
CA SER A 250 -21.86 -13.89 4.36
C SER A 250 -20.95 -13.94 5.59
N TYR A 251 -19.75 -13.34 5.51
CA TYR A 251 -18.81 -13.24 6.62
C TYR A 251 -18.84 -11.86 7.33
N ASN A 252 -19.81 -11.00 7.00
CA ASN A 252 -19.97 -9.65 7.56
C ASN A 252 -18.72 -8.75 7.38
N LEU A 253 -18.06 -8.86 6.22
CA LEU A 253 -16.81 -8.14 5.93
C LEU A 253 -17.00 -6.84 5.14
N THR A 254 -18.24 -6.48 4.78
CA THR A 254 -18.54 -5.32 3.93
C THR A 254 -18.19 -3.97 4.57
N ASP A 255 -18.14 -3.90 5.90
CA ASP A 255 -17.73 -2.69 6.63
C ASP A 255 -16.20 -2.60 6.80
N ASP A 256 -15.52 -3.75 6.78
CA ASP A 256 -14.07 -3.85 6.95
C ASP A 256 -13.32 -3.74 5.62
N TRP A 257 -13.92 -4.20 4.52
CA TRP A 257 -13.30 -4.26 3.20
C TRP A 257 -14.13 -3.51 2.16
N ARG A 258 -13.52 -2.50 1.55
CA ARG A 258 -14.06 -1.81 0.37
C ARG A 258 -13.65 -2.57 -0.88
N VAL A 259 -14.64 -3.04 -1.63
CA VAL A 259 -14.45 -3.49 -3.01
C VAL A 259 -14.23 -2.29 -3.91
N THR A 260 -13.24 -2.37 -4.80
CA THR A 260 -12.86 -1.25 -5.70
C THR A 260 -12.95 -1.62 -7.17
N SER A 261 -12.91 -2.92 -7.50
CA SER A 261 -13.20 -3.40 -8.85
C SER A 261 -13.59 -4.87 -8.85
N HIS A 262 -14.21 -5.27 -9.94
CA HIS A 262 -14.55 -6.64 -10.29
C HIS A 262 -13.93 -7.05 -11.62
N SER A 263 -13.96 -8.34 -11.91
CA SER A 263 -13.70 -8.90 -13.25
C SER A 263 -14.62 -10.11 -13.47
N LEU A 264 -14.69 -10.59 -14.71
CA LEU A 264 -15.42 -11.82 -15.06
C LEU A 264 -14.40 -12.93 -15.33
N ASP A 265 -14.62 -14.12 -14.77
CA ASP A 265 -13.81 -15.29 -15.11
C ASP A 265 -14.14 -15.80 -16.53
N ASP A 266 -13.46 -16.86 -16.99
CA ASP A 266 -13.62 -17.38 -18.36
C ASP A 266 -15.01 -18.00 -18.62
N TYR A 267 -15.84 -18.19 -17.58
CA TYR A 267 -17.21 -18.69 -17.65
C TYR A 267 -18.28 -17.68 -17.19
N GLY A 268 -17.89 -16.43 -16.93
CA GLY A 268 -18.80 -15.34 -16.57
C GLY A 268 -19.10 -15.19 -15.08
N VAL A 269 -18.35 -15.84 -14.19
CA VAL A 269 -18.43 -15.58 -12.74
C VAL A 269 -17.86 -14.18 -12.48
N LYS A 270 -18.68 -13.28 -11.95
CA LYS A 270 -18.23 -11.96 -11.47
C LYS A 270 -17.54 -12.13 -10.13
N PHE A 271 -16.26 -11.77 -10.07
CA PHE A 271 -15.46 -11.84 -8.85
C PHE A 271 -14.82 -10.50 -8.52
N ILE A 272 -14.47 -10.33 -7.26
CA ILE A 272 -13.79 -9.13 -6.76
C ILE A 272 -12.34 -9.16 -7.23
N ALA A 273 -11.94 -8.16 -8.01
CA ALA A 273 -10.60 -8.06 -8.59
C ALA A 273 -9.65 -7.21 -7.73
N SER A 274 -10.17 -6.25 -6.97
CA SER A 274 -9.38 -5.45 -6.01
C SER A 274 -10.18 -4.99 -4.79
N VAL A 275 -9.51 -4.96 -3.63
CA VAL A 275 -10.05 -4.49 -2.34
C VAL A 275 -9.04 -3.65 -1.57
N GLU A 276 -9.56 -2.88 -0.63
CA GLU A 276 -8.77 -2.28 0.45
C GLU A 276 -9.51 -2.33 1.79
N HIS A 277 -8.77 -2.47 2.88
CA HIS A 277 -9.34 -2.40 4.21
C HIS A 277 -9.73 -0.95 4.55
N THR A 278 -10.90 -0.75 5.15
CA THR A 278 -11.45 0.58 5.48
C THR A 278 -10.65 1.28 6.59
N ARG A 279 -10.24 0.52 7.60
CA ARG A 279 -9.39 0.95 8.72
C ARG A 279 -7.88 0.81 8.46
N TYR A 280 -7.39 -0.41 8.25
CA TYR A 280 -5.95 -0.69 8.13
C TYR A 280 -5.42 -0.39 6.71
N PRO A 281 -4.13 -0.12 6.53
CA PRO A 281 -3.52 0.03 5.21
C PRO A 281 -3.24 -1.34 4.56
N PHE A 282 -4.28 -2.18 4.47
CA PHE A 282 -4.22 -3.49 3.84
C PHE A 282 -4.92 -3.44 2.49
N TYR A 283 -4.28 -4.02 1.49
CA TYR A 283 -4.68 -3.92 0.09
C TYR A 283 -4.60 -5.30 -0.56
N GLY A 284 -5.45 -5.57 -1.54
CA GLY A 284 -5.32 -6.81 -2.30
C GLY A 284 -5.85 -6.73 -3.71
N VAL A 285 -5.21 -7.48 -4.60
CA VAL A 285 -5.60 -7.67 -5.99
C VAL A 285 -5.59 -9.15 -6.34
N GLN A 286 -6.61 -9.63 -7.06
CA GLN A 286 -6.72 -11.05 -7.43
C GLN A 286 -5.83 -11.40 -8.64
N PHE A 287 -5.55 -10.43 -9.51
CA PHE A 287 -4.66 -10.57 -10.66
C PHE A 287 -3.18 -10.39 -10.26
N HIS A 288 -2.29 -10.49 -11.24
CA HIS A 288 -0.83 -10.46 -11.08
C HIS A 288 -0.18 -9.25 -11.77
N PRO A 289 -0.01 -8.11 -11.07
CA PRO A 289 0.64 -6.93 -11.62
C PRO A 289 2.08 -7.18 -12.07
N GLU A 290 2.79 -8.08 -11.40
CA GLU A 290 4.22 -8.29 -11.61
C GLU A 290 4.55 -8.96 -12.95
N LYS A 291 3.60 -9.74 -13.52
CA LYS A 291 3.89 -10.63 -14.66
C LYS A 291 4.12 -9.89 -15.96
N SER A 292 3.37 -8.81 -16.21
CA SER A 292 3.43 -8.05 -17.46
C SER A 292 4.83 -7.50 -17.75
N SER A 293 5.62 -7.23 -16.72
CA SER A 293 6.97 -6.68 -16.83
C SER A 293 8.08 -7.74 -16.74
N PHE A 294 7.85 -8.84 -16.03
CA PHE A 294 8.95 -9.71 -15.57
C PHE A 294 8.82 -11.19 -15.93
N GLU A 295 7.67 -11.66 -16.40
CA GLU A 295 7.45 -13.07 -16.72
C GLU A 295 7.13 -13.30 -18.20
N TRP A 296 7.97 -14.05 -18.91
CA TRP A 296 7.96 -14.16 -20.38
C TRP A 296 7.65 -15.57 -20.91
N LYS A 297 6.89 -16.36 -20.14
CA LYS A 297 6.77 -17.80 -20.40
C LYS A 297 5.95 -18.00 -21.66
N LEU A 298 6.55 -18.46 -22.76
CA LEU A 298 5.88 -18.57 -24.07
C LEU A 298 4.57 -19.36 -24.07
N SER A 299 4.43 -20.35 -23.19
CA SER A 299 3.19 -21.12 -23.04
C SER A 299 2.08 -20.34 -22.32
N LYS A 300 2.33 -19.09 -21.93
CA LYS A 300 1.42 -18.19 -21.24
C LYS A 300 1.31 -16.92 -22.08
N ASN A 301 0.10 -16.49 -22.38
CA ASN A 301 -0.15 -15.33 -23.22
C ASN A 301 -0.24 -14.05 -22.37
N TYR A 302 0.80 -13.74 -21.59
CA TYR A 302 0.80 -12.54 -20.73
C TYR A 302 0.91 -11.26 -21.59
N PRO A 303 0.23 -10.17 -21.20
CA PRO A 303 0.26 -8.92 -21.96
C PRO A 303 1.55 -8.16 -21.63
N HIS A 304 2.34 -7.87 -22.66
CA HIS A 304 3.60 -7.14 -22.56
C HIS A 304 3.56 -5.78 -23.27
N SER A 305 2.36 -5.27 -23.57
CA SER A 305 2.22 -3.93 -24.16
C SER A 305 2.71 -2.88 -23.17
N ILE A 306 3.11 -1.70 -23.68
CA ILE A 306 3.51 -0.58 -22.81
C ILE A 306 2.37 -0.17 -21.86
N ASN A 307 1.12 -0.28 -22.31
CA ASN A 307 -0.05 -0.03 -21.48
C ASN A 307 -0.15 -1.06 -20.35
N ALA A 308 0.05 -2.35 -20.63
CA ALA A 308 0.07 -3.38 -19.60
C ALA A 308 1.21 -3.17 -18.58
N VAL A 309 2.41 -2.84 -19.04
CA VAL A 309 3.54 -2.54 -18.15
C VAL A 309 3.22 -1.32 -17.27
N LYS A 310 2.75 -0.22 -17.87
CA LYS A 310 2.47 1.03 -17.17
C LYS A 310 1.32 0.90 -16.17
N SER A 311 0.22 0.28 -16.58
CA SER A 311 -0.98 0.16 -15.76
C SER A 311 -0.78 -0.78 -14.57
N ASN A 312 -0.08 -1.91 -14.76
CA ASN A 312 0.18 -2.85 -13.66
C ASN A 312 1.25 -2.33 -12.70
N ARG A 313 2.21 -1.55 -13.21
CA ARG A 313 3.23 -0.92 -12.37
C ARG A 313 2.65 -0.02 -11.27
N TYR A 314 1.51 0.62 -11.56
CA TYR A 314 0.82 1.50 -10.64
C TYR A 314 0.62 0.88 -9.24
N PHE A 315 0.27 -0.41 -9.16
CA PHE A 315 -0.05 -1.07 -7.90
C PHE A 315 1.14 -1.12 -6.94
N MET A 316 2.33 -1.42 -7.46
CA MET A 316 3.54 -1.46 -6.64
C MET A 316 4.06 -0.06 -6.33
N ASP A 317 3.92 0.91 -7.25
CA ASP A 317 4.23 2.32 -6.95
C ASP A 317 3.34 2.87 -5.83
N PHE A 318 2.05 2.54 -5.86
CA PHE A 318 1.10 2.84 -4.79
C PHE A 318 1.52 2.16 -3.49
N PHE A 319 1.80 0.86 -3.50
CA PHE A 319 2.16 0.15 -2.27
C PHE A 319 3.45 0.67 -1.65
N VAL A 320 4.50 0.87 -2.45
CA VAL A 320 5.76 1.47 -1.95
C VAL A 320 5.51 2.86 -1.36
N LYS A 321 4.63 3.67 -1.96
CA LYS A 321 4.24 4.97 -1.40
C LYS A 321 3.56 4.83 -0.03
N GLU A 322 2.70 3.83 0.18
CA GLU A 322 2.13 3.55 1.51
C GLU A 322 3.23 3.12 2.49
N CYS A 323 4.18 2.27 2.07
CA CYS A 323 5.31 1.83 2.91
C CYS A 323 6.22 2.99 3.34
N ARG A 324 6.36 4.06 2.54
CA ARG A 324 7.15 5.24 2.95
C ARG A 324 6.57 5.98 4.17
N LYS A 325 5.34 5.67 4.60
CA LYS A 325 4.72 6.25 5.80
C LYS A 325 5.11 5.51 7.09
N SER A 326 5.68 4.30 6.97
CA SER A 326 6.27 3.59 8.11
C SER A 326 7.68 4.13 8.38
N LEU A 327 7.99 4.38 9.65
CA LEU A 327 9.30 4.88 10.10
C LEU A 327 10.22 3.78 10.64
N HIS A 328 9.83 2.52 10.51
CA HIS A 328 10.66 1.38 10.89
C HIS A 328 11.98 1.37 10.13
N GLN A 329 13.02 0.89 10.80
CA GLN A 329 14.37 0.76 10.24
C GLN A 329 15.15 -0.28 11.04
N PHE A 330 16.15 -0.87 10.40
CA PHE A 330 17.17 -1.65 11.09
C PHE A 330 18.01 -0.75 12.01
N GLU A 331 18.61 -1.33 13.05
CA GLU A 331 19.45 -0.58 14.00
C GLU A 331 20.71 -0.02 13.32
N SER A 332 21.21 -0.73 12.31
CA SER A 332 22.36 -0.32 11.52
C SER A 332 22.32 -0.86 10.09
N GLN A 333 23.07 -0.21 9.19
CA GLN A 333 23.27 -0.72 7.83
C GLN A 333 23.95 -2.10 7.82
N ALA A 334 24.79 -2.39 8.81
CA ALA A 334 25.45 -3.69 8.92
C ALA A 334 24.46 -4.81 9.24
N GLU A 335 23.48 -4.53 10.10
CA GLU A 335 22.36 -5.43 10.37
C GLU A 335 21.48 -5.57 9.12
N GLU A 336 21.05 -4.46 8.51
CA GLU A 336 20.23 -4.47 7.28
C GLU A 336 20.85 -5.37 6.19
N ASN A 337 22.17 -5.25 5.98
CA ASN A 337 22.90 -6.02 4.97
C ASN A 337 22.86 -7.53 5.20
N GLN A 338 22.47 -8.03 6.37
CA GLN A 338 22.30 -9.47 6.64
C GLN A 338 20.95 -10.00 6.13
N TYR A 339 19.95 -9.12 5.97
CA TYR A 339 18.57 -9.52 5.66
C TYR A 339 18.17 -9.28 4.20
N VAL A 340 18.82 -8.34 3.51
CA VAL A 340 18.41 -7.95 2.16
C VAL A 340 18.52 -9.09 1.14
N ILE A 341 17.62 -9.06 0.15
CA ILE A 341 17.55 -10.05 -0.92
C ILE A 341 18.85 -10.17 -1.74
N TYR A 342 19.72 -9.17 -1.68
CA TYR A 342 21.01 -9.13 -2.36
C TYR A 342 21.99 -10.21 -1.90
N ASN A 343 21.75 -10.84 -0.75
CA ASN A 343 22.52 -11.99 -0.27
C ASN A 343 22.16 -13.30 -0.96
N TYR A 344 21.10 -13.32 -1.79
CA TYR A 344 20.56 -14.52 -2.40
C TYR A 344 20.70 -14.46 -3.92
N GLU A 345 21.02 -15.59 -4.54
CA GLU A 345 21.08 -15.73 -5.99
C GLU A 345 19.81 -16.43 -6.51
N PRO A 346 19.06 -15.84 -7.45
CA PRO A 346 17.90 -16.49 -8.01
C PRO A 346 18.29 -17.54 -9.05
N HIS A 347 17.64 -18.70 -9.01
CA HIS A 347 17.82 -19.77 -9.99
C HIS A 347 16.97 -19.51 -11.23
N PHE A 348 17.51 -19.79 -12.42
CA PHE A 348 16.76 -19.73 -13.68
C PHE A 348 15.84 -20.96 -13.80
N THR A 349 14.67 -20.91 -13.16
CA THR A 349 13.70 -22.03 -13.10
C THR A 349 12.83 -22.15 -14.37
N GLY A 350 12.81 -21.13 -15.22
CA GLY A 350 12.08 -21.15 -16.49
C GLY A 350 12.56 -22.26 -17.44
N VAL A 351 13.87 -22.54 -17.47
CA VAL A 351 14.44 -23.66 -18.26
C VAL A 351 13.95 -25.03 -17.79
N LEU A 352 13.53 -25.11 -16.52
CA LEU A 352 13.00 -26.33 -15.92
C LEU A 352 11.49 -26.46 -16.13
N GLY A 353 10.83 -25.53 -16.83
CA GLY A 353 9.38 -25.59 -17.06
C GLY A 353 8.52 -24.97 -15.94
N SER A 354 9.15 -24.30 -14.96
CA SER A 354 8.48 -23.50 -13.92
C SER A 354 7.49 -22.49 -14.51
N ALA A 355 6.47 -22.07 -13.75
CA ALA A 355 5.61 -20.96 -14.12
C ALA A 355 6.35 -19.61 -14.14
N TYR A 356 7.49 -19.52 -13.44
CA TYR A 356 8.31 -18.33 -13.28
C TYR A 356 9.66 -18.48 -13.99
N HIS A 357 10.22 -17.37 -14.47
CA HIS A 357 11.56 -17.35 -15.07
C HIS A 357 12.62 -17.63 -14.03
N GLN A 358 12.55 -16.92 -12.91
CA GLN A 358 13.53 -16.99 -11.85
C GLN A 358 12.83 -17.14 -10.50
N CYS A 359 13.38 -17.99 -9.64
CA CYS A 359 12.95 -18.12 -8.26
C CYS A 359 14.17 -18.00 -7.33
N TYR A 360 14.02 -17.24 -6.26
CA TYR A 360 14.87 -17.38 -5.09
C TYR A 360 14.39 -18.61 -4.32
N LEU A 361 15.30 -19.55 -4.05
CA LEU A 361 15.03 -20.78 -3.32
C LEU A 361 15.69 -20.70 -1.94
N PHE A 362 14.98 -21.13 -0.90
CA PHE A 362 15.43 -21.00 0.48
C PHE A 362 15.45 -22.35 1.18
N GLU A 363 16.53 -22.59 1.93
CA GLU A 363 16.73 -23.81 2.71
C GLU A 363 15.79 -23.86 3.94
N PRO A 364 15.47 -25.07 4.46
CA PRO A 364 14.66 -25.24 5.63
C PRO A 364 15.51 -24.82 6.82
N ARG A 365 15.05 -23.76 7.49
CA ARG A 365 15.78 -23.05 8.55
C ARG A 365 16.97 -22.32 7.95
N GLY A 366 16.75 -21.10 7.46
CA GLY A 366 17.84 -20.14 7.24
C GLY A 366 18.73 -20.07 8.48
N THR A 367 19.78 -20.88 8.50
CA THR A 367 20.80 -20.87 9.53
C THR A 367 21.63 -19.65 9.20
N SER A 368 21.45 -18.62 10.01
CA SER A 368 22.37 -17.51 10.08
C SER A 368 23.77 -18.09 10.30
N THR A 369 24.59 -18.13 9.25
CA THR A 369 26.05 -18.25 9.40
C THR A 369 26.64 -16.86 9.50
#